data_AF-A0A1C2DS67-F1
#
_entry.id   AF-A0A1C2DS67-F1
#
_cell.length_a   1.000
_cell.length_b   1.000
_cell.length_c   1.000
_cell.angle_alpha   90.00
_cell.angle_beta   90.00
_cell.angle_gamma   90.00
#
_symmetry.space_group_name_H-M   'P 1'
#
loop_
_entity.id
_entity.type
_entity.pdbx_description
1 polymer ?
#
loop_
_entity_poly.entity_id
_entity_poly.type
_entity_poly.pdbx_seq_one_letter_code
_entity_poly.pdbx_strand_id
1 'polypeptide(L)'
;MGKPKRKSQQAPTITLATVENPNWSRAHDGDKTNPRLIQVVINPRESAVGGMVARKLLDEAQAMSATRFRQLWETLGGKGAGAIDYTKEPVDGGQIAEPIDLRQMQAGIELKRCRELLGERGYKLVSQVCGEGFQINELVDGKRAQLSLMDALRGFLDDLSAMWRYSSSAQQTRIAVRK
;
A
#
# COMPACT_ATOMS: atom_id res chain seq x y z
N MET A 1 -31.03 -21.19 20.90
CA MET A 1 -30.09 -20.84 19.81
C MET A 1 -30.16 -19.34 19.56
N GLY A 2 -29.14 -18.58 19.99
CA GLY A 2 -29.10 -17.12 19.83
C GLY A 2 -28.77 -16.73 18.39
N LYS A 3 -29.62 -15.93 17.76
CA LYS A 3 -29.35 -15.39 16.41
C LYS A 3 -28.04 -14.59 16.42
N PRO A 4 -27.12 -14.78 15.46
CA PRO A 4 -25.90 -13.97 15.40
C PRO A 4 -26.28 -12.51 15.14
N LYS A 5 -25.88 -11.61 16.04
CA LYS A 5 -26.03 -10.16 15.87
C LYS A 5 -25.23 -9.75 14.62
N ARG A 6 -25.91 -9.39 13.53
CA ARG A 6 -25.29 -8.73 12.37
C ARG A 6 -24.55 -7.49 12.90
N LYS A 7 -23.22 -7.46 12.76
CA LYS A 7 -22.41 -6.27 13.06
C LYS A 7 -22.98 -5.13 12.21
N SER A 8 -23.41 -4.04 12.85
CA SER A 8 -23.92 -2.87 12.16
C SER A 8 -22.83 -2.34 11.21
N GLN A 9 -23.14 -2.26 9.93
CA GLN A 9 -22.29 -1.56 8.96
C GLN A 9 -22.27 -0.09 9.38
N GLN A 10 -21.20 0.34 10.05
CA GLN A 10 -21.00 1.72 10.44
C GLN A 10 -20.84 2.57 9.17
N ALA A 11 -21.53 3.69 9.10
CA ALA A 11 -21.45 4.62 7.98
C ALA A 11 -19.99 5.01 7.68
N PRO A 12 -19.60 5.16 6.41
CA PRO A 12 -18.24 5.55 6.04
C PRO A 12 -17.91 6.90 6.70
N THR A 13 -16.84 6.95 7.49
CA THR A 13 -16.33 8.21 8.03
C THR A 13 -15.60 8.87 6.90
N ILE A 14 -16.24 9.85 6.31
CA ILE A 14 -15.75 10.61 5.17
C ILE A 14 -14.81 11.72 5.67
N THR A 15 -13.63 11.86 5.07
CA THR A 15 -12.68 12.93 5.38
C THR A 15 -12.33 13.70 4.10
N LEU A 16 -12.23 15.03 4.18
CA LEU A 16 -11.80 15.86 3.07
C LEU A 16 -10.27 15.88 3.02
N ALA A 17 -9.68 15.50 1.89
CA ALA A 17 -8.26 15.60 1.63
C ALA A 17 -8.00 16.55 0.47
N THR A 18 -6.94 17.36 0.57
CA THR A 18 -6.51 18.22 -0.53
C THR A 18 -5.54 17.42 -1.40
N VAL A 19 -5.90 17.16 -2.65
CA VAL A 19 -5.11 16.38 -3.62
C VAL A 19 -4.85 17.22 -4.87
N GLU A 20 -3.73 17.00 -5.56
CA GLU A 20 -3.51 17.61 -6.87
C GLU A 20 -4.59 17.18 -7.85
N ASN A 21 -5.14 18.14 -8.59
CA ASN A 21 -6.18 17.89 -9.57
C ASN A 21 -5.60 17.08 -10.74
N PRO A 22 -6.10 15.86 -11.03
CA PRO A 22 -5.60 15.05 -12.14
C PRO A 22 -5.76 15.73 -13.51
N ASN A 23 -6.69 16.67 -13.62
CA ASN A 23 -6.97 17.42 -14.83
C ASN A 23 -6.19 18.74 -14.90
N TRP A 24 -5.36 19.05 -13.89
CA TRP A 24 -4.53 20.24 -13.93
C TRP A 24 -3.50 20.12 -15.05
N SER A 25 -3.35 21.18 -15.83
CA SER A 25 -2.31 21.31 -16.84
C SER A 25 -1.73 22.71 -16.80
N ARG A 26 -0.41 22.80 -17.01
CA ARG A 26 0.32 24.09 -17.00
C ARG A 26 -0.20 25.08 -18.05
N ALA A 27 -0.81 24.58 -19.13
CA ALA A 27 -1.40 25.40 -20.19
C ALA A 27 -2.64 26.19 -19.72
N HIS A 28 -3.28 25.76 -18.64
CA HIS A 28 -4.50 26.38 -18.09
C HIS A 28 -4.31 26.81 -16.62
N ASP A 29 -3.06 27.09 -16.22
CA ASP A 29 -2.73 27.48 -14.86
C ASP A 29 -3.35 28.85 -14.52
N GLY A 30 -4.07 28.94 -13.40
CA GLY A 30 -4.79 30.14 -12.97
C GLY A 30 -6.26 30.24 -13.42
N ASP A 31 -6.76 29.29 -14.23
CA ASP A 31 -8.20 29.22 -14.52
C ASP A 31 -8.97 28.72 -13.29
N LYS A 32 -10.03 29.45 -12.92
CA LYS A 32 -10.90 29.10 -11.77
C LYS A 32 -11.56 27.73 -11.92
N THR A 33 -11.69 27.25 -13.15
CA THR A 33 -12.28 25.94 -13.47
C THR A 33 -11.26 24.79 -13.44
N ASN A 34 -9.96 25.08 -13.42
CA ASN A 34 -8.89 24.08 -13.33
C ASN A 34 -7.90 24.37 -12.19
N PRO A 35 -8.36 24.40 -10.93
CA PRO A 35 -7.49 24.65 -9.80
C PRO A 35 -6.46 23.52 -9.67
N ARG A 36 -5.24 23.87 -9.28
CA ARG A 36 -4.15 22.90 -9.07
C ARG A 36 -4.44 21.90 -7.95
N LEU A 37 -5.17 22.34 -6.92
CA LEU A 37 -5.55 21.53 -5.77
C LEU A 37 -7.07 21.45 -5.69
N ILE A 38 -7.60 20.24 -5.56
CA ILE A 38 -9.02 19.96 -5.34
C ILE A 38 -9.21 19.30 -3.97
N GLN A 39 -10.34 19.61 -3.32
CA GLN A 39 -10.76 18.85 -2.15
C GLN A 39 -11.50 17.61 -2.60
N VAL A 40 -10.94 16.45 -2.29
CA VAL A 40 -11.54 15.15 -2.60
C VAL A 40 -12.07 14.55 -1.31
N VAL A 41 -13.26 13.97 -1.43
CA VAL A 41 -13.90 13.17 -0.41
C VAL A 41 -13.18 11.82 -0.38
N ILE A 42 -12.33 11.58 0.62
CA ILE A 42 -11.65 10.29 0.80
C ILE A 42 -12.33 9.54 1.93
N ASN A 43 -12.63 8.27 1.70
CA ASN A 43 -12.98 7.35 2.77
C ASN A 43 -11.68 6.72 3.30
N PRO A 44 -11.11 7.15 4.43
CA PRO A 44 -9.92 6.53 5.01
C PRO A 44 -10.10 5.04 5.32
N ARG A 45 -11.33 4.49 5.31
CA ARG A 45 -11.58 3.04 5.42
C ARG A 45 -11.55 2.29 4.08
N GLU A 46 -11.43 2.95 2.94
CA GLU A 46 -11.20 2.30 1.63
C GLU A 46 -9.84 1.60 1.56
N SER A 47 -8.94 1.90 2.49
CA SER A 47 -7.71 1.15 2.68
C SER A 47 -7.40 0.97 4.15
N ALA A 48 -6.99 -0.24 4.55
CA ALA A 48 -6.48 -0.48 5.90
C ALA A 48 -5.34 0.50 6.25
N VAL A 49 -4.48 0.82 5.27
CA VAL A 49 -3.38 1.78 5.37
C VAL A 49 -3.88 3.19 5.70
N GLY A 50 -4.86 3.72 4.98
CA GLY A 50 -5.43 5.06 5.22
C GLY A 50 -5.99 5.21 6.62
N GLY A 51 -6.69 4.17 7.12
CA GLY A 51 -7.21 4.13 8.48
C GLY A 51 -6.10 4.11 9.53
N MET A 52 -4.99 3.41 9.28
CA MET A 52 -3.83 3.37 10.17
C MET A 52 -3.08 4.70 10.20
N VAL A 53 -2.89 5.35 9.04
CA VAL A 53 -2.27 6.68 8.93
C VAL A 53 -3.10 7.75 9.65
N ALA A 54 -4.42 7.76 9.44
CA ALA A 54 -5.32 8.70 10.12
C ALA A 54 -5.27 8.58 11.65
N ARG A 55 -4.97 7.38 12.17
CA ARG A 55 -4.79 7.11 13.60
C ARG A 55 -3.35 7.28 14.08
N LYS A 56 -2.43 7.73 13.22
CA LYS A 56 -0.98 7.86 13.50
C LYS A 56 -0.34 6.55 13.96
N LEU A 57 -0.83 5.41 13.46
CA LEU A 57 -0.26 4.10 13.75
C LEU A 57 0.95 3.79 12.86
N LEU A 58 1.03 4.42 11.68
CA LEU A 58 2.16 4.34 10.77
C LEU A 58 2.86 5.70 10.71
N ASP A 59 4.20 5.68 10.65
CA ASP A 59 4.96 6.88 10.31
C ASP A 59 4.89 7.20 8.81
N GLU A 60 5.44 8.35 8.40
CA GLU A 60 5.39 8.79 7.01
C GLU A 60 6.10 7.82 6.04
N ALA A 61 7.24 7.26 6.46
CA ALA A 61 8.00 6.34 5.62
C ALA A 61 7.28 4.99 5.45
N GLN A 62 6.72 4.46 6.53
CA GLN A 62 5.88 3.27 6.54
C GLN A 62 4.63 3.48 5.68
N ALA A 63 4.01 4.66 5.73
CA ALA A 63 2.86 5.01 4.90
C ALA A 63 3.23 5.09 3.40
N MET A 64 4.38 5.68 3.06
CA MET A 64 4.91 5.70 1.69
C MET A 64 5.21 4.28 1.19
N SER A 65 5.84 3.45 2.02
CA SER A 65 6.13 2.04 1.71
C SER A 65 4.85 1.23 1.48
N ALA A 66 3.86 1.37 2.35
CA ALA A 66 2.58 0.68 2.22
C ALA A 66 1.84 1.09 0.94
N THR A 67 1.85 2.39 0.61
CA THR A 67 1.26 2.93 -0.62
C THR A 67 1.99 2.41 -1.86
N ARG A 68 3.32 2.41 -1.86
CA ARG A 68 4.11 1.88 -2.98
C ARG A 68 3.90 0.39 -3.17
N PHE A 69 3.89 -0.39 -2.09
CA PHE A 69 3.60 -1.82 -2.15
C PHE A 69 2.23 -2.06 -2.79
N ARG A 70 1.21 -1.31 -2.37
CA ARG A 70 -0.14 -1.39 -2.94
C ARG A 70 -0.16 -1.08 -4.43
N GLN A 71 0.53 -0.02 -4.87
CA GLN A 71 0.62 0.32 -6.29
C GLN A 71 1.25 -0.81 -7.11
N LEU A 72 2.33 -1.43 -6.61
CA LEU A 72 2.95 -2.58 -7.26
C LEU A 72 1.98 -3.77 -7.32
N TRP A 73 1.27 -4.03 -6.22
CA TRP A 73 0.28 -5.11 -6.10
C TRP A 73 -0.90 -4.94 -7.06
N GLU A 74 -1.44 -3.72 -7.17
CA GLU A 74 -2.53 -3.38 -8.09
C GLU A 74 -2.06 -3.38 -9.54
N THR A 75 -0.84 -2.87 -9.82
CA THR A 75 -0.24 -2.91 -11.16
C THR A 75 -0.12 -4.35 -11.67
N LEU A 76 0.19 -5.29 -10.78
CA LEU A 76 0.28 -6.71 -11.09
C LEU A 76 -1.10 -7.42 -11.15
N GLY A 77 -2.18 -6.78 -10.69
CA GLY A 77 -3.55 -7.33 -10.78
C GLY A 77 -4.12 -7.89 -9.48
N GLY A 78 -3.62 -7.49 -8.30
CA GLY A 78 -4.33 -7.64 -7.03
C GLY A 78 -4.38 -9.05 -6.40
N LYS A 79 -3.98 -10.10 -7.12
CA LYS A 79 -3.79 -11.47 -6.57
C LYS A 79 -2.33 -11.88 -6.43
N GLY A 80 -1.39 -10.96 -6.66
CA GLY A 80 0.03 -11.23 -6.63
C GLY A 80 0.47 -12.19 -7.74
N ALA A 81 1.78 -12.31 -7.91
CA ALA A 81 2.50 -13.08 -8.94
C ALA A 81 2.25 -14.61 -8.94
N GLY A 82 1.09 -15.10 -8.52
CA GLY A 82 0.79 -16.53 -8.43
C GLY A 82 0.52 -17.23 -9.77
N ALA A 83 0.40 -16.50 -10.89
CA ALA A 83 -0.08 -17.08 -12.15
C ALA A 83 0.82 -16.84 -13.38
N ILE A 84 1.87 -16.02 -13.31
CA ILE A 84 2.67 -15.70 -14.50
C ILE A 84 4.16 -15.89 -14.21
N ASP A 85 4.73 -16.88 -14.89
CA ASP A 85 6.16 -17.17 -14.93
C ASP A 85 6.84 -16.23 -15.94
N TYR A 86 7.22 -15.04 -15.49
CA TYR A 86 7.88 -14.01 -16.30
C TYR A 86 9.36 -14.32 -16.61
N THR A 87 9.86 -15.51 -16.25
CA THR A 87 11.20 -15.95 -16.71
C THR A 87 11.16 -16.59 -18.09
N LYS A 88 9.96 -16.80 -18.66
CA LYS A 88 9.80 -17.28 -20.03
C LYS A 88 9.98 -16.14 -21.03
N GLU A 89 10.92 -16.36 -21.93
CA GLU A 89 11.15 -15.54 -23.12
C GLU A 89 9.87 -15.49 -23.98
N PRO A 90 9.43 -14.30 -24.43
CA PRO A 90 8.25 -14.18 -25.29
C PRO A 90 8.49 -14.97 -26.58
N VAL A 91 7.66 -15.97 -26.85
CA VAL A 91 7.74 -16.73 -28.11
C VAL A 91 7.16 -15.93 -29.26
N ASP A 92 7.87 -15.99 -30.39
CA ASP A 92 7.65 -15.20 -31.60
C ASP A 92 6.24 -15.42 -32.16
N GLY A 93 5.37 -14.48 -31.80
CA GLY A 93 3.96 -14.43 -32.16
C GLY A 93 3.48 -13.00 -32.39
N GLY A 94 4.31 -12.18 -33.05
CA GLY A 94 3.88 -11.07 -33.90
C GLY A 94 2.84 -10.07 -33.35
N GLN A 95 2.83 -9.76 -32.05
CA GLN A 95 2.09 -8.62 -31.51
C GLN A 95 3.02 -7.79 -30.63
N ILE A 96 3.02 -6.49 -30.88
CA ILE A 96 3.80 -5.48 -30.17
C ILE A 96 3.54 -5.68 -28.68
N ALA A 97 4.58 -5.97 -27.88
CA ALA A 97 4.45 -6.06 -26.43
C ALA A 97 3.84 -4.74 -25.92
N GLU A 98 2.58 -4.81 -25.48
CA GLU A 98 1.87 -3.62 -25.02
C GLU A 98 2.64 -2.99 -23.84
N PRO A 99 2.64 -1.65 -23.68
CA PRO A 99 3.28 -0.97 -22.55
C PRO A 99 2.80 -1.45 -21.16
N ILE A 100 1.69 -2.20 -21.12
CA ILE A 100 1.12 -2.87 -19.96
C ILE A 100 2.09 -3.97 -19.45
N ASP A 101 2.74 -4.72 -20.34
CA ASP A 101 3.59 -5.87 -20.00
C ASP A 101 4.88 -5.45 -19.27
N LEU A 102 5.55 -4.39 -19.72
CA LEU A 102 6.77 -3.88 -19.07
C LEU A 102 6.53 -3.38 -17.64
N ARG A 103 5.41 -2.68 -17.41
CA ARG A 103 5.06 -2.18 -16.06
C ARG A 103 4.69 -3.33 -15.12
N GLN A 104 3.98 -4.33 -15.63
CA GLN A 104 3.64 -5.55 -14.88
C GLN A 104 4.88 -6.37 -14.56
N MET A 105 5.80 -6.53 -15.52
CA MET A 105 7.07 -7.22 -15.31
C MET A 105 7.92 -6.54 -14.23
N GLN A 106 8.08 -5.21 -14.30
CA GLN A 106 8.80 -4.44 -13.29
C GLN A 106 8.14 -4.55 -11.90
N ALA A 107 6.81 -4.48 -11.85
CA ALA A 107 6.07 -4.67 -10.61
C ALA A 107 6.27 -6.08 -10.02
N GLY A 108 6.29 -7.12 -10.87
CA GLY A 108 6.58 -8.49 -10.48
C GLY A 108 7.99 -8.66 -9.90
N ILE A 109 9.00 -8.06 -10.53
CA ILE A 109 10.39 -8.07 -10.05
C ILE A 109 10.50 -7.39 -8.68
N GLU A 110 9.90 -6.21 -8.51
CA GLU A 110 9.91 -5.50 -7.23
C GLU A 110 9.15 -6.25 -6.13
N LEU A 111 8.00 -6.86 -6.43
CA LEU A 111 7.27 -7.69 -5.47
C LEU A 111 8.04 -8.96 -5.08
N LYS A 112 8.76 -9.57 -6.03
CA LYS A 112 9.68 -10.68 -5.73
C LYS A 112 10.77 -10.24 -4.76
N ARG A 113 11.39 -9.08 -4.99
CA ARG A 113 12.38 -8.49 -4.09
C ARG A 113 11.81 -8.21 -2.69
N CYS A 114 10.57 -7.71 -2.61
CA CYS A 114 9.86 -7.57 -1.33
C CYS A 114 9.70 -8.92 -0.63
N ARG A 115 9.32 -9.99 -1.35
CA ARG A 115 9.15 -11.33 -0.78
C ARG A 115 10.47 -11.92 -0.27
N GLU A 116 11.56 -11.73 -1.00
CA GLU A 116 12.89 -12.17 -0.59
C GLU A 116 13.36 -11.45 0.69
N LEU A 117 13.09 -10.15 0.81
CA LEU A 117 13.43 -9.36 1.99
C LEU A 117 12.62 -9.76 3.23
N LEU A 118 11.29 -9.87 3.08
CA LEU A 118 10.37 -10.06 4.20
C LEU A 118 10.19 -11.53 4.62
N GLY A 119 10.60 -12.45 3.74
CA GLY A 119 10.28 -13.87 3.86
C GLY A 119 8.78 -14.15 3.72
N GLU A 120 8.42 -15.44 3.75
CA GLU A 120 7.05 -15.87 3.44
C GLU A 120 5.99 -15.30 4.38
N ARG A 121 6.27 -15.30 5.70
CA ARG A 121 5.33 -14.80 6.71
C ARG A 121 5.14 -13.29 6.63
N GLY A 122 6.23 -12.54 6.45
CA GLY A 122 6.17 -11.08 6.36
C GLY A 122 5.50 -10.63 5.07
N TYR A 123 5.87 -11.23 3.94
CA TYR A 123 5.25 -10.95 2.66
C TYR A 123 3.75 -11.25 2.65
N LYS A 124 3.33 -12.37 3.24
CA LYS A 124 1.90 -12.70 3.39
C LYS A 124 1.15 -11.64 4.18
N LEU A 125 1.68 -11.23 5.33
CA LEU A 125 1.03 -10.20 6.17
C LEU A 125 0.91 -8.86 5.43
N VAL A 126 1.98 -8.41 4.78
CA VAL A 126 1.98 -7.15 4.02
C VAL A 126 1.03 -7.25 2.82
N SER A 127 0.98 -8.38 2.13
CA SER A 127 0.06 -8.60 1.01
C SER A 127 -1.41 -8.54 1.45
N GLN A 128 -1.76 -9.20 2.56
CA GLN A 128 -3.12 -9.18 3.09
C GLN A 128 -3.55 -7.77 3.51
N VAL A 129 -2.69 -7.02 4.21
CA VAL A 129 -3.07 -5.72 4.76
C VAL A 129 -2.94 -4.59 3.74
N CYS A 130 -1.80 -4.49 3.05
CA CYS A 130 -1.50 -3.40 2.13
C CYS A 130 -1.99 -3.66 0.70
N GLY A 131 -1.98 -4.92 0.25
CA GLY A 131 -2.44 -5.31 -1.08
C GLY A 131 -3.96 -5.55 -1.13
N GLU A 132 -4.43 -6.49 -0.31
CA GLU A 132 -5.83 -6.94 -0.31
C GLU A 132 -6.74 -6.04 0.56
N GLY A 133 -6.17 -5.26 1.49
CA GLY A 133 -6.90 -4.30 2.31
C GLY A 133 -7.52 -4.86 3.59
N PHE A 134 -7.11 -6.06 4.03
CA PHE A 134 -7.58 -6.65 5.28
C PHE A 134 -7.25 -5.79 6.50
N GLN A 135 -8.19 -5.72 7.44
CA GLN A 135 -7.97 -5.11 8.75
C GLN A 135 -7.28 -6.10 9.69
N ILE A 136 -6.46 -5.59 10.61
CA ILE A 136 -5.74 -6.43 11.60
C ILE A 136 -6.70 -7.28 12.44
N ASN A 137 -7.91 -6.78 12.73
CA ASN A 137 -8.92 -7.50 13.49
C ASN A 137 -9.68 -8.57 12.68
N GLU A 138 -9.46 -8.65 11.37
CA GLU A 138 -9.99 -9.71 10.50
C GLU A 138 -8.99 -10.87 10.38
N LEU A 139 -7.70 -10.61 10.64
CA LEU A 139 -6.64 -11.61 10.56
C LEU A 139 -6.44 -12.39 11.86
N VAL A 140 -6.67 -11.74 13.01
CA VAL A 140 -6.46 -12.35 14.34
C VAL A 140 -7.49 -11.89 15.37
N ASP A 141 -7.87 -12.83 16.23
CA ASP A 141 -8.74 -12.57 17.38
C ASP A 141 -7.94 -12.12 18.61
N GLY A 142 -8.51 -11.17 19.34
CA GLY A 142 -7.97 -10.70 20.62
C GLY A 142 -7.01 -9.52 20.51
N LYS A 143 -7.12 -8.57 21.44
CA LYS A 143 -6.37 -7.30 21.42
C LYS A 143 -4.85 -7.50 21.43
N ARG A 144 -4.34 -8.49 22.18
CA ARG A 144 -2.91 -8.74 22.28
C ARG A 144 -2.32 -9.24 20.96
N ALA A 145 -3.00 -10.17 20.30
CA ALA A 145 -2.58 -10.66 18.99
C ALA A 145 -2.62 -9.55 17.93
N GLN A 146 -3.65 -8.69 17.97
CA GLN A 146 -3.75 -7.54 17.07
C GLN A 146 -2.59 -6.55 17.27
N LEU A 147 -2.20 -6.25 18.51
CA LEU A 147 -1.04 -5.42 18.80
C LEU A 147 0.25 -6.05 18.27
N SER A 148 0.47 -7.34 18.55
CA SER A 148 1.66 -8.05 18.05
C SER A 148 1.71 -8.10 16.52
N LEU A 149 0.56 -8.25 15.85
CA LEU A 149 0.50 -8.25 14.38
C LEU A 149 0.75 -6.84 13.81
N MET A 150 0.26 -5.80 14.48
CA MET A 150 0.56 -4.40 14.13
C MET A 150 2.03 -4.06 14.32
N ASP A 151 2.67 -4.54 15.38
CA ASP A 151 4.11 -4.38 15.60
C ASP A 151 4.93 -5.09 14.52
N ALA A 152 4.53 -6.31 14.15
CA ALA A 152 5.16 -7.05 13.06
C ALA A 152 4.99 -6.32 11.71
N LEU A 153 3.78 -5.85 11.40
CA LEU A 153 3.52 -5.08 10.19
C LEU A 153 4.41 -3.84 10.09
N ARG A 154 4.54 -3.08 11.19
CA ARG A 154 5.43 -1.91 11.25
C ARG A 154 6.89 -2.28 10.97
N GLY A 155 7.39 -3.35 11.58
CA GLY A 155 8.74 -3.85 11.32
C GLY A 155 8.98 -4.17 9.85
N PHE A 156 8.05 -4.88 9.19
CA PHE A 156 8.17 -5.18 7.76
C PHE A 156 8.08 -3.92 6.86
N LEU A 157 7.26 -2.94 7.25
CA LEU A 157 7.21 -1.66 6.53
C LEU A 157 8.48 -0.83 6.74
N ASP A 158 9.16 -0.94 7.88
CA ASP A 158 10.47 -0.33 8.09
C ASP A 158 11.54 -0.95 7.18
N ASP A 159 11.53 -2.27 7.02
CA ASP A 159 12.44 -2.98 6.11
C ASP A 159 12.22 -2.55 4.65
N LEU A 160 10.96 -2.46 4.22
CA LEU A 160 10.60 -1.94 2.89
C LEU A 160 11.02 -0.46 2.73
N SER A 161 10.84 0.35 3.76
CA SER A 161 11.27 1.75 3.76
C SER A 161 12.78 1.87 3.58
N ALA A 162 13.55 1.02 4.27
CA ALA A 162 15.00 0.94 4.11
C ALA A 162 15.40 0.51 2.69
N MET A 163 14.73 -0.50 2.13
CA MET A 163 14.97 -0.98 0.76
C MET A 163 14.74 0.11 -0.29
N TRP A 164 13.69 0.92 -0.12
CA TRP A 164 13.35 2.03 -1.02
C TRP A 164 13.97 3.37 -0.65
N ARG A 165 14.81 3.39 0.40
CA ARG A 165 15.51 4.59 0.90
C ARG A 165 14.55 5.72 1.31
N TYR A 166 13.38 5.37 1.82
CA TYR A 166 12.53 6.33 2.50
C TYR A 166 13.14 6.66 3.86
N SER A 167 13.32 7.95 4.13
CA SER A 167 13.82 8.40 5.42
C SER A 167 12.73 8.21 6.46
N SER A 168 12.79 7.12 7.24
CA SER A 168 11.95 7.02 8.44
C SER A 168 12.45 8.01 9.49
N SER A 169 11.51 8.67 10.17
CA SER A 169 11.78 9.53 11.33
C SER A 169 12.49 8.75 12.45
N ALA A 170 12.22 7.44 12.59
CA ALA A 170 12.90 6.57 13.53
C ALA A 170 14.37 6.30 13.12
N GLN A 171 14.66 6.21 11.82
CA GLN A 171 16.03 6.07 11.32
C GLN A 171 16.83 7.36 11.51
N GLN A 172 16.22 8.53 11.30
CA GLN A 172 16.84 9.84 11.59
C GLN A 172 17.25 9.95 13.07
N THR A 173 16.40 9.47 13.98
CA THR A 173 16.70 9.49 15.43
C THR A 173 17.85 8.55 15.81
N ARG A 174 17.93 7.34 15.23
CA ARG A 174 19.03 6.39 15.51
C ARG A 174 20.39 6.87 14.96
N ILE A 175 20.39 7.62 13.87
CA ILE A 175 21.60 8.23 13.31
C ILE A 175 22.02 9.45 14.15
N ALA A 176 21.06 10.24 14.65
CA ALA A 176 21.33 11.39 15.50
C ALA A 176 21.90 11.01 16.88
N VAL A 177 21.49 9.88 17.47
CA VAL A 177 22.01 9.40 18.77
C VAL A 177 23.40 8.76 18.68
N ARG A 178 23.89 8.48 17.47
CA ARG A 178 25.22 7.91 17.20
C ARG A 178 26.30 8.95 16.88
N LYS A 179 25.99 10.24 16.98
CA LYS A 179 26.95 11.35 16.90
C LYS A 179 27.17 11.94 18.28
#